data_AF-A0A450XAB1-F1
#
_entry.id   AF-A0A450XAB1-F1
#
_cell.length_a   1.000
_cell.length_b   1.000
_cell.length_c   1.000
_cell.angle_alpha   90.00
_cell.angle_beta   90.00
_cell.angle_gamma   90.00
#
_symmetry.space_group_name_H-M   'P 1'
#
loop_
_entity.id
_entity.type
_entity.pdbx_description
1 polymer ?
#
loop_
_entity_poly.entity_id
_entity_poly.type
_entity_poly.pdbx_seq_one_letter_code
_entity_poly.pdbx_strand_id
1 'polypeptide(L)'
;KKGNLRKPAQRAKEQMKILQNRGLLAASVHSKYGDNYTMIGAGGGDPGQYARIHQLGGQAGRGLSVTLPARPYLPFSPDLKLQPKAKKDLLKIGTEHLRQAANV
;
A
#
# COMPACT_ATOMS: atom_id res chain seq x y z
N LYS A 1 22.86 30.84 -8.96
CA LYS A 1 21.94 30.47 -10.07
C LYS A 1 20.52 30.45 -9.52
N LYS A 2 19.59 31.29 -10.02
CA LYS A 2 18.18 31.30 -9.55
C LYS A 2 17.56 29.92 -9.85
N GLY A 3 17.31 29.13 -8.81
CA GLY A 3 17.08 27.68 -8.86
C GLY A 3 15.69 27.27 -9.36
N ASN A 4 15.30 27.74 -10.54
CA ASN A 4 14.00 27.39 -11.11
C ASN A 4 14.09 26.06 -11.88
N LEU A 5 13.09 25.19 -11.68
CA LEU A 5 12.94 23.95 -12.45
C LEU A 5 12.77 24.26 -13.94
N ARG A 6 13.34 23.42 -14.81
CA ARG A 6 13.15 23.52 -16.27
C ARG A 6 11.66 23.31 -16.62
N LYS A 7 11.17 23.92 -17.71
CA LYS A 7 9.77 23.77 -18.17
C LYS A 7 9.27 22.31 -18.22
N PRO A 8 10.06 21.31 -18.68
CA PRO A 8 9.63 19.90 -18.64
C PRO A 8 9.46 19.35 -17.21
N ALA A 9 10.33 19.76 -16.28
CA ALA A 9 10.26 19.33 -14.89
C ALA A 9 9.06 19.95 -14.14
N GLN A 10 8.64 21.16 -14.53
CA GLN A 10 7.42 21.78 -13.99
C GLN A 10 6.17 20.99 -14.40
N ARG A 11 6.05 20.60 -15.68
CA ARG A 11 4.94 19.76 -16.17
C ARG A 11 4.93 18.38 -15.51
N ALA A 12 6.10 17.77 -15.32
CA ALA A 12 6.19 16.49 -14.63
C ALA A 12 5.71 16.59 -13.18
N LYS A 13 6.04 17.67 -12.46
CA LYS A 13 5.59 17.91 -11.09
C LYS A 13 4.06 18.01 -10.99
N GLU A 14 3.40 18.61 -11.96
CA GLU A 14 1.94 18.73 -12.01
C GLU A 14 1.23 17.38 -12.18
N GLN A 15 1.90 16.40 -12.81
CA GLN A 15 1.34 15.07 -13.07
C GLN A 15 1.72 14.02 -12.00
N MET A 16 2.63 14.34 -11.08
CA MET A 16 3.08 13.42 -10.05
C MET A 16 2.00 13.18 -8.98
N LYS A 17 1.76 11.91 -8.66
CA LYS A 17 0.93 11.53 -7.51
C LYS A 17 1.77 11.57 -6.23
N ILE A 18 1.18 12.09 -5.16
CA ILE A 18 1.80 12.07 -3.83
C ILE A 18 2.16 10.61 -3.50
N LEU A 19 3.40 10.40 -3.05
CA LEU A 19 3.98 9.09 -2.69
C LEU A 19 4.22 8.12 -3.85
N GLN A 20 4.20 8.57 -5.11
CA GLN A 20 4.60 7.76 -6.25
C GLN A 20 5.86 8.33 -6.90
N ASN A 21 6.95 7.56 -6.86
CA ASN A 21 8.18 7.85 -7.62
C ASN A 21 8.17 7.11 -8.96
N ARG A 22 8.50 5.80 -8.95
CA ARG A 22 8.49 4.93 -10.13
C ARG A 22 7.30 3.95 -10.17
N GLY A 23 6.39 4.03 -9.20
CA GLY A 23 5.28 3.09 -9.07
C GLY A 23 5.66 1.69 -8.58
N LEU A 24 6.94 1.37 -8.37
CA LEU A 24 7.41 0.04 -7.96
C LEU A 24 6.72 -0.50 -6.70
N LEU A 25 6.49 0.35 -5.69
CA LEU A 25 5.77 -0.07 -4.49
C LEU A 25 4.32 -0.45 -4.79
N ALA A 26 3.62 0.37 -5.59
CA ALA A 26 2.24 0.07 -5.98
C ALA A 26 2.16 -1.22 -6.82
N ALA A 27 3.11 -1.41 -7.74
CA ALA A 27 3.21 -2.63 -8.54
C ALA A 27 3.58 -3.88 -7.71
N SER A 28 4.19 -3.71 -6.54
CA SER A 28 4.59 -4.82 -5.67
C SER A 28 3.46 -5.39 -4.82
N VAL A 29 2.30 -4.72 -4.79
CA VAL A 29 1.12 -5.21 -4.08
C VAL A 29 0.61 -6.46 -4.80
N HIS A 30 0.57 -7.57 -4.09
CA HIS A 30 0.16 -8.86 -4.62
C HIS A 30 -0.76 -9.57 -3.64
N SER A 31 -1.55 -10.50 -4.18
CA SER A 31 -2.40 -11.38 -3.38
C SER A 31 -2.15 -12.83 -3.75
N LYS A 32 -2.41 -13.72 -2.80
CA LYS A 32 -2.41 -15.17 -2.98
C LYS A 32 -3.61 -15.74 -2.24
N TYR A 33 -4.25 -16.74 -2.80
CA TYR A 33 -5.38 -17.40 -2.19
C TYR A 33 -5.28 -18.92 -2.38
N GLY A 34 -6.02 -19.64 -1.56
CA GLY A 34 -6.27 -21.08 -1.68
C GLY A 34 -7.55 -21.44 -0.95
N ASP A 35 -7.83 -22.73 -0.82
CA ASP A 35 -9.13 -23.23 -0.36
C ASP A 35 -9.54 -22.72 1.04
N ASN A 36 -8.56 -22.46 1.91
CA ASN A 36 -8.79 -22.03 3.29
C ASN A 36 -8.01 -20.77 3.69
N TYR A 37 -7.42 -20.05 2.74
CA TYR A 37 -6.65 -18.85 3.06
C TYR A 37 -6.70 -17.78 1.97
N THR A 38 -6.47 -16.55 2.39
CA THR A 38 -6.17 -15.41 1.53
C THR A 38 -5.05 -14.59 2.15
N MET A 39 -4.15 -14.11 1.32
CA MET A 39 -2.99 -13.33 1.69
C MET A 39 -2.92 -12.11 0.77
N ILE A 40 -2.62 -10.96 1.35
CA ILE A 40 -2.27 -9.75 0.62
C ILE A 40 -0.98 -9.18 1.23
N GLY A 41 -0.05 -8.80 0.37
CA GLY A 41 1.26 -8.32 0.76
C GLY A 41 1.79 -7.27 -0.21
N ALA A 42 2.89 -6.63 0.17
CA ALA A 42 3.61 -5.67 -0.65
C ALA A 42 5.10 -5.79 -0.38
N GLY A 43 5.92 -5.32 -1.33
CA GLY A 43 7.37 -5.29 -1.14
C GLY A 43 8.13 -6.54 -1.57
N GLY A 44 7.61 -7.32 -2.52
CA GLY A 44 8.43 -8.33 -3.21
C GLY A 44 9.50 -7.65 -4.09
N GLY A 45 10.75 -8.10 -4.02
CA GLY A 45 11.90 -7.55 -4.77
C GLY A 45 12.47 -6.24 -4.20
N ASP A 46 13.04 -5.40 -5.07
CA ASP A 46 13.63 -4.09 -4.73
C ASP A 46 12.78 -3.15 -3.83
N PRO A 47 11.44 -3.06 -3.95
CA PRO A 47 10.65 -2.14 -3.12
C PRO A 47 10.40 -2.62 -1.67
N GLY A 48 10.94 -3.76 -1.23
CA GLY A 48 10.64 -4.37 0.08
C GLY A 48 10.86 -3.46 1.30
N GLN A 49 11.97 -2.73 1.33
CA GLN A 49 12.29 -1.83 2.43
C GLN A 49 11.32 -0.64 2.51
N TYR A 50 10.90 -0.12 1.35
CA TYR A 50 9.93 0.97 1.26
C TYR A 50 8.53 0.52 1.68
N ALA A 51 8.15 -0.73 1.39
CA ALA A 51 6.83 -1.26 1.70
C ALA A 51 6.54 -1.24 3.21
N ARG A 52 7.49 -1.72 4.02
CA ARG A 52 7.36 -1.74 5.49
C ARG A 52 7.37 -0.34 6.08
N ILE A 53 8.35 0.49 5.72
CA ILE A 53 8.48 1.86 6.26
C ILE A 53 7.26 2.71 5.90
N HIS A 54 6.69 2.55 4.70
CA HIS A 54 5.45 3.24 4.34
C HIS A 54 4.26 2.70 5.15
N GLN A 55 4.11 1.39 5.32
CA GLN A 55 2.95 0.83 6.02
C GLN A 55 2.96 1.17 7.53
N LEU A 56 4.12 1.07 8.19
CA LEU A 56 4.25 1.10 9.65
C LEU A 56 4.96 2.37 10.18
N GLY A 57 5.55 3.17 9.30
CA GLY A 57 6.49 4.22 9.70
C GLY A 57 7.84 3.63 10.13
N GLY A 58 8.69 4.47 10.71
CA GLY A 58 9.95 4.03 11.30
C GLY A 58 11.10 5.02 11.08
N GLN A 59 12.31 4.58 11.42
CA GLN A 59 13.52 5.38 11.24
C GLN A 59 14.10 5.21 9.83
N ALA A 60 14.57 6.31 9.26
CA ALA A 60 15.17 6.38 7.93
C ALA A 60 16.32 7.40 7.88
N GLY A 61 16.96 7.53 6.71
CA GLY A 61 18.06 8.46 6.50
C GLY A 61 19.43 7.93 6.95
N ARG A 62 20.46 8.75 6.80
CA ARG A 62 21.83 8.38 7.20
C ARG A 62 21.87 8.21 8.73
N GLY A 63 22.24 7.01 9.17
CA GLY A 63 22.29 6.67 10.59
C GLY A 63 20.92 6.62 11.27
N LEU A 64 19.83 6.37 10.54
CA LEU A 64 18.47 6.28 11.10
C LEU A 64 18.03 7.55 11.86
N SER A 65 18.45 8.72 11.38
CA SER A 65 18.26 10.02 12.03
C SER A 65 16.88 10.66 11.79
N VAL A 66 16.06 10.11 10.90
CA VAL A 66 14.76 10.69 10.50
C VAL A 66 13.63 9.74 10.84
N THR A 67 12.70 10.17 11.70
CA THR A 67 11.45 9.47 11.96
C THR A 67 10.44 9.77 10.87
N LEU A 68 10.03 8.75 10.11
CA LEU A 68 8.97 8.83 9.12
C LEU A 68 7.63 8.37 9.71
N PRO A 69 6.53 9.14 9.53
CA PRO A 69 5.21 8.72 9.95
C PRO A 69 4.70 7.57 9.08
N ALA A 70 3.85 6.72 9.66
CA ALA A 70 3.16 5.67 8.94
C ALA A 70 2.21 6.25 7.87
N ARG A 71 2.16 5.60 6.72
CA ARG A 71 1.31 5.90 5.56
C ARG A 71 0.64 4.60 5.09
N PRO A 72 -0.31 4.05 5.87
CA PRO A 72 -0.88 2.74 5.61
C PRO A 72 -1.63 2.71 4.28
N TYR A 73 -1.30 1.74 3.43
CA TYR A 73 -1.95 1.51 2.14
C TYR A 73 -2.50 0.08 2.00
N LEU A 74 -2.08 -0.83 2.89
CA LEU A 74 -2.73 -2.13 3.06
C LEU A 74 -3.82 -2.05 4.13
N PRO A 75 -4.87 -2.89 4.06
CA PRO A 75 -6.01 -2.88 4.98
C PRO A 75 -5.69 -3.47 6.37
N PHE A 76 -4.43 -3.36 6.83
CA PHE A 76 -3.98 -3.86 8.12
C PHE A 76 -3.61 -2.69 9.06
N SER A 77 -3.86 -2.87 10.34
CA SER A 77 -3.29 -2.05 11.41
C SER A 77 -1.81 -2.41 11.64
N PRO A 78 -1.07 -1.60 12.42
CA PRO A 78 0.29 -1.96 12.84
C PRO A 78 0.38 -3.31 13.56
N ASP A 79 -0.68 -3.72 14.25
CA ASP A 79 -0.80 -5.02 14.94
C ASP A 79 -1.15 -6.18 14.00
N LEU A 80 -1.07 -5.96 12.69
CA LEU A 80 -1.45 -6.93 11.64
C LEU A 80 -2.92 -7.38 11.71
N LYS A 81 -3.79 -6.57 12.32
CA LYS A 81 -5.23 -6.82 12.35
C LYS A 81 -5.90 -6.16 11.15
N LEU A 82 -6.87 -6.84 10.55
CA LEU A 82 -7.67 -6.27 9.48
C LEU A 82 -8.46 -5.06 9.99
N GLN A 83 -8.45 -3.96 9.23
CA GLN A 83 -9.24 -2.78 9.58
C GLN A 83 -10.74 -3.09 9.60
N PRO A 84 -11.54 -2.49 10.50
CA PRO A 84 -12.96 -2.80 10.64
C PRO A 84 -13.77 -2.68 9.34
N LYS A 85 -13.45 -1.68 8.52
CA LYS A 85 -14.08 -1.48 7.21
C LYS A 85 -13.79 -2.65 6.26
N ALA A 86 -12.53 -3.03 6.11
CA ALA A 86 -12.15 -4.16 5.26
C ALA A 86 -12.79 -5.47 5.75
N LYS A 87 -12.89 -5.68 7.07
CA LYS A 87 -13.61 -6.83 7.64
C LYS A 87 -15.08 -6.84 7.20
N LYS A 88 -15.76 -5.70 7.30
CA LYS A 88 -17.17 -5.57 6.88
C LYS A 88 -17.34 -5.86 5.38
N ASP A 89 -16.45 -5.32 4.56
CA ASP A 89 -16.49 -5.51 3.10
C ASP A 89 -16.26 -6.98 2.72
N LEU A 90 -15.30 -7.66 3.35
CA LEU A 90 -15.08 -9.10 3.15
C LEU A 90 -16.27 -9.96 3.57
N LEU A 91 -16.87 -9.67 4.74
CA LEU A 91 -18.07 -10.37 5.19
C LEU A 91 -19.22 -10.18 4.22
N LYS A 92 -19.42 -8.95 3.72
CA LYS A 92 -20.43 -8.65 2.70
C LYS A 92 -20.23 -9.51 1.45
N ILE A 93 -19.03 -9.48 0.86
CA ILE A 93 -18.69 -10.26 -0.34
C ILE A 93 -18.90 -11.75 -0.10
N GLY A 94 -18.43 -12.28 1.03
CA GLY A 94 -18.63 -13.69 1.39
C GLY A 94 -20.11 -14.05 1.51
N THR A 95 -20.92 -13.21 2.18
CA THR A 95 -22.36 -13.47 2.31
C THR A 95 -23.11 -13.37 0.98
N GLU A 96 -22.75 -12.42 0.12
CA GLU A 96 -23.34 -12.28 -1.22
C GLU A 96 -23.03 -13.51 -2.09
N HIS A 97 -21.78 -14.00 -2.04
CA HIS A 97 -21.38 -15.20 -2.77
C HIS A 97 -22.13 -16.44 -2.28
N LEU A 98 -22.29 -16.62 -0.96
CA LEU A 98 -23.03 -17.73 -0.38
C LEU A 98 -24.52 -17.70 -0.76
N ARG A 99 -25.14 -16.51 -0.77
CA ARG A 99 -26.53 -16.33 -1.21
C ARG A 99 -26.71 -16.71 -2.68
N GLN A 100 -25.82 -16.19 -3.53
CA GLN A 100 -25.81 -16.52 -4.95
C GLN A 100 -25.65 -18.03 -5.18
N ALA A 101 -24.75 -18.70 -4.45
CA ALA A 101 -24.55 -20.14 -4.56
C ALA A 101 -25.75 -20.96 -4.06
N ALA A 102 -26.51 -20.41 -3.11
CA ALA A 102 -27.71 -21.03 -2.56
C ALA A 102 -29.00 -20.71 -3.37
N ASN A 103 -28.91 -19.93 -4.46
CA ASN A 103 -30.05 -19.46 -5.26
C ASN A 103 -31.14 -18.73 -4.43
N VAL A 104 -30.75 -18.03 -3.37
CA VAL A 104 -31.63 -17.20 -2.51
C VAL A 104 -31.22 -15.73 -2.51
#